data_AF-A0A6A0GVI3-F1
#
_entry.id   AF-A0A6A0GVI3-F1
#
_cell.length_a   1.000
_cell.length_b   1.000
_cell.length_c   1.000
_cell.angle_alpha   90.00
_cell.angle_beta   90.00
_cell.angle_gamma   90.00
#
_symmetry.space_group_name_H-M   'P 1'
#
loop_
_entity.id
_entity.type
_entity.pdbx_description
1 polymer ?
#
loop_
_entity_poly.entity_id
_entity_poly.type
_entity_poly.pdbx_seq_one_letter_code
_entity_poly.pdbx_strand_id
1 'polypeptide(L)' 'MNVFIQIAAKELREQKIPLIIRRYLPDGSYEDWKIDELIMSDF' A
#
# COMPACT_ATOMS: atom_id res chain seq x y z
N MET A 1 -6.83 -7.21 -21.50
CA MET A 1 -6.34 -5.93 -20.93
C MET A 1 -7.11 -5.67 -19.64
N ASN A 2 -6.51 -5.84 -18.46
CA ASN A 2 -7.21 -5.65 -17.19
C ASN A 2 -7.12 -4.17 -16.77
N VAL A 3 -8.17 -3.40 -17.03
CA VAL A 3 -8.23 -1.95 -16.74
C VAL A 3 -8.18 -1.66 -15.23
N PHE A 4 -8.71 -2.54 -14.38
CA PHE A 4 -8.73 -2.33 -12.93
C PHE A 4 -7.33 -2.29 -12.31
N ILE A 5 -6.43 -3.16 -12.78
CA ILE A 5 -5.03 -3.15 -12.33
C ILE A 5 -4.32 -1.86 -12.73
N GLN A 6 -4.63 -1.32 -13.92
CA GLN A 6 -4.05 -0.06 -14.38
C GLN A 6 -4.55 1.14 -13.54
N ILE A 7 -5.83 1.15 -13.17
CA ILE A 7 -6.40 2.18 -12.28
C ILE A 7 -5.76 2.08 -10.90
N ALA A 8 -5.70 0.89 -10.30
CA ALA A 8 -5.08 0.70 -8.99
C ALA A 8 -3.60 1.10 -8.97
N ALA A 9 -2.83 0.76 -10.02
CA ALA A 9 -1.43 1.18 -10.14
C ALA A 9 -1.28 2.71 -10.27
N LYS A 10 -2.25 3.38 -10.91
CA LYS A 10 -2.28 4.85 -10.99
C LYS A 10 -2.62 5.47 -9.63
N GLU A 11 -3.63 4.95 -8.94
CA GLU A 11 -4.01 5.42 -7.60
C GLU A 11 -2.90 5.23 -6.57
N LEU A 12 -2.16 4.12 -6.66
CA LEU A 12 -0.99 3.84 -5.83
C LEU A 12 0.12 4.88 -6.07
N ARG A 13 0.46 5.15 -7.34
CA ARG A 13 1.46 6.17 -7.71
C ARG A 13 1.05 7.58 -7.25
N GLU A 14 -0.25 7.89 -7.32
CA GLU A 14 -0.79 9.17 -6.87
C GLU A 14 -1.04 9.26 -5.35
N GLN A 15 -0.69 8.21 -4.58
CA GLN A 15 -0.93 8.11 -3.14
C GLN A 15 -2.40 8.35 -2.72
N LYS A 16 -3.36 7.91 -3.55
CA LYS A 16 -4.81 8.12 -3.33
C LYS A 16 -5.54 6.91 -2.75
N ILE A 17 -4.85 5.79 -2.55
CA ILE A 17 -5.45 4.58 -2.03
C ILE A 17 -5.72 4.74 -0.52
N PRO A 18 -6.98 4.73 -0.05
CA PRO A 18 -7.31 4.94 1.36
C PRO A 18 -7.23 3.62 2.15
N LEU A 19 -6.08 2.96 2.09
CA LEU A 19 -5.82 1.70 2.80
C LEU A 19 -4.77 1.89 3.89
N ILE A 20 -4.84 1.01 4.89
CA ILE A 20 -3.86 0.87 5.97
C ILE A 20 -3.32 -0.56 5.90
N ILE A 21 -2.00 -0.71 5.92
CA ILE A 21 -1.32 -1.99 6.05
C ILE A 21 -1.10 -2.27 7.53
N ARG A 22 -1.63 -3.39 8.04
CA ARG A 22 -1.28 -3.92 9.35
C ARG A 22 -0.15 -4.95 9.21
N ARG A 23 1.04 -4.60 9.70
CA ARG A 23 2.20 -5.49 9.75
C ARG A 23 2.26 -6.20 11.09
N TYR A 24 2.06 -7.51 11.10
CA TYR A 24 2.26 -8.34 12.29
C TYR A 24 3.75 -8.63 12.50
N LEU A 25 4.20 -8.51 13.74
CA LEU A 25 5.57 -8.78 14.17
C LEU A 25 5.70 -10.20 14.76
N PRO A 26 6.92 -10.78 14.79
CA PRO A 26 7.13 -12.14 15.28
C PRO A 26 6.73 -12.37 16.75
N ASP A 27 6.67 -11.32 17.55
CA ASP A 27 6.23 -11.36 18.95
C ASP A 27 4.69 -11.30 19.09
N GLY A 28 3.96 -11.24 17.98
CA GLY A 28 2.50 -11.17 17.94
C GLY A 28 1.93 -9.75 18.06
N SER A 29 2.78 -8.73 18.24
CA SER A 29 2.36 -7.33 18.15
C SER A 29 2.15 -6.90 16.69
N TYR A 30 1.62 -5.70 16.46
CA TYR A 30 1.41 -5.19 15.11
C TYR A 30 1.61 -3.68 15.00
N GLU A 31 1.93 -3.24 13.78
CA GLU A 31 2.04 -1.84 13.40
C GLU A 31 1.07 -1.54 12.25
N ASP A 32 0.37 -0.41 12.33
CA ASP A 32 -0.52 0.09 11.29
C ASP A 32 0.17 1.23 10.53
N TRP A 33 0.36 1.03 9.23
CA TRP A 33 1.02 1.98 8.34
C TRP A 33 0.03 2.42 7.27
N LYS A 34 -0.14 3.72 7.09
CA LYS A 34 -0.93 4.21 5.95
C LYS A 34 -0.11 4.02 4.66
N ILE A 35 -0.79 3.79 3.54
CA ILE A 35 -0.12 3.59 2.26
C ILE A 35 0.72 4.82 1.85
N ASP A 36 0.25 6.04 2.18
CA ASP A 36 0.95 7.30 1.87
C ASP A 36 2.23 7.51 2.70
N GLU A 37 2.43 6.74 3.78
CA GLU A 37 3.64 6.74 4.61
C GLU A 37 4.73 5.80 4.06
N LEU A 38 4.41 4.95 3.09
CA LEU A 38 5.33 3.95 2.55
C LEU A 38 6.23 4.53 1.45
N ILE A 39 7.50 4.10 1.47
CA ILE A 39 8.44 4.41 0.39
C ILE A 39 8.16 3.43 -0.75
N MET A 40 7.65 3.97 -1.85
CA MET A 40 7.49 3.22 -3.09
C MET A 40 8.87 2.94 -3.68
N SER A 41 9.18 1.66 -3.94
CA SER A 41 10.38 1.26 -4.64
C SER A 41 10.01 0.68 -6.01
N ASP A 42 10.67 1.17 -7.06
CA ASP A 42 10.42 0.76 -8.45
C ASP A 42 11.25 -0.48 -8.84
N PHE A 43 11.36 -1.49 -7.97
CA PHE A 43 12.12 -2.72 -8.25
C PHE A 43 11.26 -3.81 -8.90
#